data_AF-A0A9E3QVQ6-F1
#
_entry.id   AF-A0A9E3QVQ6-F1
#
_cell.length_a   1.000
_cell.length_b   1.000
_cell.length_c   1.000
_cell.angle_alpha   90.00
_cell.angle_beta   90.00
_cell.angle_gamma   90.00
#
_symmetry.space_group_name_H-M   'P 1'
#
loop_
_entity.id
_entity.type
_entity.pdbx_description
1 polymer ?
#
loop_
_entity_poly.entity_id
_entity_poly.type
_entity_poly.pdbx_seq_one_letter_code
_entity_poly.pdbx_strand_id
1 'polypeptide(L)'
;MNARLLMLSMVGLALAGCESQAEKAAKAAAAAAAAAEVQAKITALAAKATACDGEVTALSGELEALNTAAGAMAQATKAVEEAEFALKKLKKSARRPKQPVLDKAVAEVEAAKKKVEEATAAKAGAEAKTAAIAAKKTECEAAHAAADAAKKAAAGDAGAP
;
A
#
# COMPACT_ATOMS: atom_id res chain seq x y z
N MET A 1 -47.07 -66.15 14.39
CA MET A 1 -46.75 -64.83 14.97
C MET A 1 -45.27 -64.44 14.90
N ASN A 2 -44.36 -65.24 14.31
CA ASN A 2 -42.91 -64.94 14.30
C ASN A 2 -42.40 -64.09 13.12
N ALA A 3 -43.16 -63.95 12.02
CA ALA A 3 -42.71 -63.17 10.86
C ALA A 3 -42.85 -61.65 11.04
N ARG A 4 -43.79 -61.19 11.88
CA ARG A 4 -43.99 -59.75 12.16
C ARG A 4 -42.90 -59.16 13.07
N LEU A 5 -42.29 -59.96 13.95
CA LEU A 5 -41.21 -59.49 14.82
C LEU A 5 -39.87 -59.30 14.07
N LEU A 6 -39.58 -60.16 13.09
CA LEU A 6 -38.37 -60.09 12.26
C LEU A 6 -38.35 -58.91 11.28
N MET A 7 -39.53 -58.48 10.79
CA MET A 7 -39.63 -57.28 9.97
C MET A 7 -39.48 -55.99 10.78
N LEU A 8 -39.89 -55.97 12.06
CA LEU A 8 -39.70 -54.80 12.93
C LEU A 8 -38.23 -54.61 13.36
N SER A 9 -37.45 -55.69 13.55
CA SER A 9 -36.03 -55.55 13.93
C SER A 9 -35.13 -55.08 12.78
N MET A 10 -35.47 -55.43 11.54
CA MET A 10 -34.77 -54.96 10.33
C MET A 10 -35.04 -53.48 10.05
N VAL A 11 -36.25 -52.99 10.31
CA VAL A 11 -36.59 -51.57 10.17
C VAL A 11 -35.94 -50.72 11.27
N GLY A 12 -35.83 -51.24 12.50
CA GLY A 12 -35.12 -50.57 13.60
C GLY A 12 -33.61 -50.40 13.36
N LEU A 13 -32.95 -51.39 12.73
CA LEU A 13 -31.53 -51.27 12.35
C LEU A 13 -31.30 -50.30 11.18
N ALA A 14 -32.26 -50.20 10.25
CA ALA A 14 -32.19 -49.26 9.14
C ALA A 14 -32.40 -47.80 9.57
N LEU A 15 -33.30 -47.53 10.52
CA LEU A 15 -33.51 -46.18 11.07
C LEU A 15 -32.31 -45.71 11.92
N ALA A 16 -31.74 -46.58 12.75
CA ALA A 16 -30.57 -46.22 13.56
C ALA A 16 -29.32 -45.90 12.70
N GLY A 17 -29.18 -46.56 11.53
CA GLY A 17 -28.14 -46.23 10.55
C GLY A 17 -28.39 -44.91 9.81
N CYS A 18 -29.66 -44.52 9.59
CA CYS A 18 -30.04 -43.26 8.97
C CYS A 18 -29.84 -42.05 9.89
N GLU A 19 -30.12 -42.17 11.19
CA GLU A 19 -29.83 -41.10 12.17
C GLU A 19 -28.32 -40.81 12.24
N SER A 20 -27.48 -41.84 12.22
CA SER A 20 -26.01 -41.68 12.18
C SER A 20 -25.49 -41.05 10.88
N GLN A 21 -26.10 -41.33 9.74
CA GLN A 21 -25.73 -40.70 8.46
C GLN A 21 -26.24 -39.26 8.35
N ALA A 22 -27.44 -38.96 8.82
CA ALA A 22 -27.98 -37.61 8.84
C ALA A 22 -27.17 -36.69 9.78
N GLU A 23 -26.77 -37.20 10.95
CA GLU A 23 -25.92 -36.46 11.88
C GLU A 23 -24.50 -36.25 11.34
N LYS A 24 -23.92 -37.25 10.66
CA LYS A 24 -22.64 -37.11 9.93
C LYS A 24 -22.75 -36.12 8.77
N ALA A 25 -23.84 -36.13 8.00
CA ALA A 25 -24.06 -35.21 6.90
C ALA A 25 -24.28 -33.77 7.39
N ALA A 26 -25.01 -33.57 8.49
CA ALA A 26 -25.17 -32.27 9.13
C ALA A 26 -23.83 -31.73 9.68
N LYS A 27 -23.02 -32.59 10.29
CA LYS A 27 -21.68 -32.22 10.78
C LYS A 27 -20.71 -31.91 9.63
N ALA A 28 -20.78 -32.66 8.53
CA ALA A 28 -20.02 -32.39 7.32
C ALA A 28 -20.45 -31.08 6.62
N ALA A 29 -21.76 -30.78 6.59
CA ALA A 29 -22.28 -29.53 6.05
C ALA A 29 -21.89 -28.33 6.92
N ALA A 30 -21.91 -28.46 8.25
CA ALA A 30 -21.44 -27.44 9.18
C ALA A 30 -19.92 -27.20 9.05
N ALA A 31 -19.12 -28.28 8.88
CA ALA A 31 -17.69 -28.17 8.60
C ALA A 31 -17.40 -27.51 7.25
N ALA A 32 -18.18 -27.82 6.21
CA ALA A 32 -18.05 -27.18 4.89
C ALA A 32 -18.42 -25.69 4.94
N ALA A 33 -19.45 -25.32 5.70
CA ALA A 33 -19.83 -23.92 5.91
C ALA A 33 -18.75 -23.14 6.69
N ALA A 34 -18.18 -23.74 7.74
CA ALA A 34 -17.07 -23.15 8.49
C ALA A 34 -15.81 -22.99 7.62
N ALA A 35 -15.48 -24.00 6.80
CA ALA A 35 -14.37 -23.93 5.85
C ALA A 35 -14.58 -22.83 4.80
N ALA A 36 -15.80 -22.66 4.27
CA ALA A 36 -16.13 -21.58 3.34
C ALA A 36 -15.99 -20.18 3.98
N GLU A 37 -16.38 -20.03 5.24
CA GLU A 37 -16.21 -18.77 5.98
C GLU A 37 -14.72 -18.44 6.22
N VAL A 38 -13.92 -19.45 6.57
CA VAL A 38 -12.46 -19.32 6.73
C VAL A 38 -11.80 -18.95 5.39
N GLN A 39 -12.20 -19.61 4.30
CA GLN A 39 -11.71 -19.31 2.95
C GLN A 39 -12.03 -17.86 2.56
N ALA A 40 -13.26 -17.39 2.83
CA ALA A 40 -13.67 -16.01 2.54
C ALA A 40 -12.84 -14.99 3.34
N LYS A 41 -12.53 -15.29 4.61
CA LYS A 41 -11.64 -14.45 5.45
C LYS A 41 -10.22 -14.39 4.89
N ILE A 42 -9.67 -15.52 4.44
CA ILE A 42 -8.34 -15.57 3.79
C ILE A 42 -8.32 -14.73 2.52
N THR A 43 -9.33 -14.86 1.67
CA THR A 43 -9.43 -14.07 0.42
C THR A 43 -9.53 -12.57 0.73
N ALA A 44 -10.32 -12.18 1.73
CA ALA A 44 -10.44 -10.79 2.14
C ALA A 44 -9.12 -10.22 2.69
N LEU A 45 -8.37 -11.00 3.48
CA LEU A 45 -7.06 -10.60 3.99
C LEU A 45 -6.01 -10.49 2.86
N ALA A 46 -6.01 -11.43 1.91
CA ALA A 46 -5.13 -11.37 0.75
C ALA A 46 -5.42 -10.14 -0.13
N ALA A 47 -6.70 -9.83 -0.36
CA ALA A 47 -7.08 -8.63 -1.11
C ALA A 47 -6.61 -7.33 -0.43
N LYS A 48 -6.69 -7.27 0.91
CA LYS A 48 -6.16 -6.14 1.69
C LYS A 48 -4.65 -5.99 1.54
N ALA A 49 -3.90 -7.10 1.59
CA ALA A 49 -2.46 -7.09 1.41
C ALA A 49 -2.06 -6.57 0.01
N THR A 50 -2.73 -7.07 -1.04
CA THR A 50 -2.50 -6.60 -2.42
C THR A 50 -2.85 -5.12 -2.61
N ALA A 51 -3.94 -4.64 -2.01
CA ALA A 51 -4.29 -3.22 -2.06
C ALA A 51 -3.21 -2.35 -1.40
N CYS A 52 -2.69 -2.80 -0.26
CA CYS A 52 -1.60 -2.14 0.45
C CYS A 52 -0.31 -2.06 -0.40
N ASP A 53 0.06 -3.14 -1.08
CA ASP A 53 1.21 -3.17 -1.99
C ASP A 53 1.05 -2.15 -3.16
N GLY A 54 -0.18 -1.99 -3.66
CA GLY A 54 -0.51 -0.99 -4.67
C GLY A 54 -0.34 0.45 -4.16
N GLU A 55 -0.79 0.73 -2.93
CA GLU A 55 -0.61 2.04 -2.28
C GLU A 55 0.88 2.38 -2.08
N VAL A 56 1.68 1.42 -1.60
CA VAL A 56 3.13 1.61 -1.42
C VAL A 56 3.83 1.88 -2.76
N THR A 57 3.43 1.18 -3.82
CA THR A 57 3.98 1.38 -5.16
C THR A 57 3.67 2.78 -5.68
N ALA A 58 2.44 3.25 -5.54
CA ALA A 58 2.04 4.60 -5.94
C ALA A 58 2.82 5.69 -5.18
N LEU A 59 2.91 5.57 -3.85
CA LEU A 59 3.68 6.50 -3.03
C LEU A 59 5.17 6.50 -3.39
N SER A 60 5.74 5.33 -3.70
CA SER A 60 7.15 5.20 -4.11
C SER A 60 7.42 5.89 -5.45
N GLY A 61 6.52 5.78 -6.43
CA GLY A 61 6.65 6.50 -7.70
C GLY A 61 6.55 8.03 -7.52
N GLU A 62 5.66 8.49 -6.65
CA GLU A 62 5.58 9.91 -6.31
C GLU A 62 6.84 10.42 -5.58
N LEU A 63 7.44 9.60 -4.71
CA LEU A 63 8.70 9.92 -4.04
C LEU A 63 9.84 10.05 -5.06
N GLU A 64 9.91 9.18 -6.06
CA GLU A 64 10.94 9.23 -7.12
C GLU A 64 10.83 10.51 -7.95
N ALA A 65 9.60 10.93 -8.28
CA ALA A 65 9.34 12.20 -8.96
C ALA A 65 9.79 13.40 -8.10
N LEU A 66 9.52 13.38 -6.79
CA LEU A 66 9.95 14.42 -5.86
C LEU A 66 11.48 14.43 -5.66
N ASN A 67 12.13 13.27 -5.59
CA ASN A 67 13.59 13.18 -5.53
C ASN A 67 14.25 13.72 -6.79
N THR A 68 13.67 13.47 -7.96
CA THR A 68 14.12 14.06 -9.23
C THR A 68 14.02 15.59 -9.17
N ALA A 69 12.90 16.12 -8.67
CA ALA A 69 12.72 17.56 -8.48
C ALA A 69 13.69 18.16 -7.44
N ALA A 70 13.96 17.46 -6.34
CA ALA A 70 14.94 17.86 -5.34
C ALA A 70 16.38 17.82 -5.87
N GLY A 71 16.71 16.86 -6.74
CA GLY A 71 18.01 16.79 -7.44
C GLY A 71 18.29 18.02 -8.31
N ALA A 72 17.25 18.69 -8.81
CA ALA A 72 17.38 19.95 -9.54
C ALA A 72 17.69 21.16 -8.64
N MET A 73 17.61 21.02 -7.30
CA MET A 73 17.89 22.10 -6.35
C MET A 73 19.32 22.62 -6.48
N ALA A 74 20.32 21.76 -6.61
CA ALA A 74 21.72 22.19 -6.75
C ALA A 74 21.93 23.04 -8.02
N GLN A 75 21.21 22.71 -9.10
CA GLN A 75 21.24 23.48 -10.35
C GLN A 75 20.49 24.82 -10.19
N ALA A 76 19.36 24.82 -9.50
CA ALA A 76 18.60 26.04 -9.21
C ALA A 76 19.40 27.01 -8.32
N THR A 77 20.07 26.52 -7.27
CA THR A 77 20.94 27.33 -6.40
C THR A 77 22.10 27.92 -7.18
N LYS A 78 22.77 27.11 -8.02
CA LYS A 78 23.86 27.61 -8.88
C LYS A 78 23.36 28.70 -9.85
N ALA A 79 22.18 28.53 -10.43
CA ALA A 79 21.57 29.53 -11.31
C ALA A 79 21.27 30.85 -10.56
N VAL A 80 20.83 30.79 -9.30
CA VAL A 80 20.65 31.98 -8.45
C VAL A 80 21.99 32.68 -8.20
N GLU A 81 23.03 31.95 -7.81
CA GLU A 81 24.36 32.51 -7.57
C GLU A 81 24.93 33.20 -8.82
N GLU A 82 24.80 32.57 -9.99
CA GLU A 82 25.21 33.12 -11.28
C GLU A 82 24.43 34.39 -11.64
N ALA A 83 23.10 34.39 -11.44
CA ALA A 83 22.24 35.54 -11.71
C ALA A 83 22.51 36.72 -10.75
N GLU A 84 22.70 36.45 -9.46
CA GLU A 84 23.04 37.48 -8.47
C GLU A 84 24.43 38.08 -8.72
N PHE A 85 25.39 37.24 -9.11
CA PHE A 85 26.73 37.71 -9.49
C PHE A 85 26.69 38.59 -10.74
N ALA A 86 25.93 38.20 -11.76
CA ALA A 86 25.72 38.99 -12.97
C ALA A 86 25.07 40.34 -12.66
N LEU A 87 24.02 40.36 -11.82
CA LEU A 87 23.36 41.59 -11.37
C LEU A 87 24.33 42.51 -10.60
N LYS A 88 25.17 41.94 -9.72
CA LYS A 88 26.17 42.70 -8.96
C LYS A 88 27.24 43.31 -9.87
N LYS A 89 27.67 42.59 -10.91
CA LYS A 89 28.57 43.13 -11.95
C LYS A 89 27.91 44.25 -12.75
N LEU A 90 26.65 44.07 -13.18
CA LEU A 90 25.87 45.09 -13.89
C LEU A 90 25.75 46.39 -13.08
N LYS A 91 25.46 46.28 -11.78
CA LYS A 91 25.36 47.45 -10.88
C LYS A 91 26.69 48.19 -10.67
N LYS A 92 27.83 47.47 -10.73
CA LYS A 92 29.18 48.03 -10.57
C LYS A 92 29.84 48.48 -11.87
N SER A 93 29.20 48.24 -13.02
CA SER A 93 29.71 48.62 -14.34
C SER A 93 29.91 50.14 -14.46
N ALA A 94 31.09 50.55 -14.93
CA ALA A 94 31.41 51.96 -15.22
C ALA A 94 30.48 52.58 -16.29
N ARG A 95 29.99 51.76 -17.22
CA ARG A 95 28.86 52.12 -18.08
C ARG A 95 27.58 51.69 -17.37
N ARG A 96 26.90 52.64 -16.71
CA ARG A 96 25.61 52.38 -16.06
C ARG A 96 24.64 51.76 -17.08
N PRO A 97 24.17 50.52 -16.87
CA PRO A 97 23.15 49.93 -17.72
C PRO A 97 21.88 50.78 -17.67
N LYS A 98 21.13 50.83 -18.77
CA LYS A 98 19.81 51.48 -18.76
C LYS A 98 18.89 50.75 -17.78
N GLN A 99 18.03 51.48 -17.09
CA GLN A 99 17.06 50.93 -16.12
C GLN A 99 16.35 49.63 -16.56
N PRO A 100 15.86 49.51 -17.83
CA PRO A 100 15.17 48.30 -18.27
C PRO A 100 16.04 47.02 -18.26
N VAL A 101 17.36 47.18 -18.34
CA VAL A 101 18.32 46.06 -18.28
C VAL A 101 18.50 45.60 -16.83
N LEU A 102 18.52 46.53 -15.89
CA LEU A 102 18.56 46.21 -14.46
C LEU A 102 17.25 45.55 -14.01
N ASP A 103 16.10 46.05 -14.48
CA ASP A 103 14.80 45.49 -14.14
C ASP A 103 14.65 44.05 -14.66
N LYS A 104 15.13 43.76 -15.89
CA LYS A 104 15.19 42.39 -16.42
C LYS A 104 16.10 41.48 -15.59
N ALA A 105 17.30 41.93 -15.25
CA ALA A 105 18.23 41.13 -14.45
C ALA A 105 17.71 40.87 -13.02
N VAL A 106 16.98 41.82 -12.43
CA VAL A 106 16.28 41.62 -11.15
C VAL A 106 15.17 40.59 -11.31
N ALA A 107 14.36 40.67 -12.38
CA ALA A 107 13.31 39.69 -12.64
C ALA A 107 13.86 38.27 -12.85
N GLU A 108 15.02 38.12 -13.48
CA GLU A 108 15.70 36.81 -13.64
C GLU A 108 16.18 36.25 -12.30
N VAL A 109 16.73 37.08 -11.41
CA VAL A 109 17.11 36.67 -10.05
C VAL A 109 15.90 36.22 -9.24
N GLU A 110 14.80 36.98 -9.28
CA GLU A 110 13.56 36.62 -8.57
C GLU A 110 12.95 35.33 -9.12
N ALA A 111 12.95 35.14 -10.45
CA ALA A 111 12.50 33.89 -11.07
C ALA A 111 13.37 32.69 -10.68
N ALA A 112 14.69 32.88 -10.56
CA ALA A 112 15.60 31.83 -10.10
C ALA A 112 15.38 31.50 -8.62
N LYS A 113 15.15 32.49 -7.76
CA LYS A 113 14.81 32.30 -6.34
C LYS A 113 13.52 31.52 -6.16
N LYS A 114 12.48 31.86 -6.94
CA LYS A 114 11.22 31.13 -6.94
C LYS A 114 11.40 29.64 -7.27
N LYS A 115 12.27 29.31 -8.23
CA LYS A 115 12.60 27.91 -8.55
C LYS A 115 13.31 27.18 -7.40
N VAL A 116 14.15 27.88 -6.63
CA VAL A 116 14.79 27.31 -5.42
C VAL A 116 13.73 27.06 -4.34
N GLU A 117 12.78 27.97 -4.13
CA GLU A 117 11.67 27.76 -3.18
C GLU A 117 10.82 26.54 -3.57
N GLU A 118 10.45 26.42 -4.84
CA GLU A 118 9.71 25.27 -5.39
C GLU A 118 10.49 23.95 -5.18
N ALA A 119 11.80 23.95 -5.45
CA ALA A 119 12.66 22.77 -5.22
C ALA A 119 12.81 22.44 -3.72
N THR A 120 12.80 23.45 -2.85
CA THR A 120 12.89 23.26 -1.40
C THR A 120 11.59 22.68 -0.84
N ALA A 121 10.43 23.16 -1.32
CA ALA A 121 9.13 22.60 -1.01
C ALA A 121 9.00 21.15 -1.51
N ALA A 122 9.50 20.86 -2.72
CA ALA A 122 9.53 19.50 -3.26
C ALA A 122 10.38 18.55 -2.39
N LYS A 123 11.55 19.01 -1.92
CA LYS A 123 12.41 18.25 -1.00
C LYS A 123 11.71 17.94 0.33
N ALA A 124 11.08 18.94 0.95
CA ALA A 124 10.31 18.74 2.19
C ALA A 124 9.14 17.76 1.97
N GLY A 125 8.47 17.83 0.81
CA GLY A 125 7.46 16.86 0.41
C GLY A 125 8.01 15.44 0.26
N ALA A 126 9.21 15.28 -0.31
CA ALA A 126 9.87 13.99 -0.47
C ALA A 126 10.21 13.36 0.90
N GLU A 127 10.74 14.15 1.83
CA GLU A 127 11.04 13.71 3.20
C GLU A 127 9.77 13.26 3.94
N ALA A 128 8.67 14.02 3.83
CA ALA A 128 7.38 13.64 4.41
C ALA A 128 6.83 12.33 3.81
N LYS A 129 6.92 12.15 2.49
CA LYS A 129 6.45 10.91 1.84
C LYS A 129 7.32 9.70 2.17
N THR A 130 8.62 9.89 2.39
CA THR A 130 9.52 8.81 2.82
C THR A 130 9.06 8.20 4.16
N ALA A 131 8.70 9.05 5.12
CA ALA A 131 8.15 8.59 6.40
C ALA A 131 6.79 7.89 6.24
N ALA A 132 5.92 8.41 5.36
CA ALA A 132 4.63 7.79 5.05
C ALA A 132 4.77 6.40 4.40
N ILE A 133 5.72 6.25 3.47
CA ILE A 133 6.03 4.95 2.83
C ILE A 133 6.54 3.95 3.86
N ALA A 134 7.42 4.37 4.77
CA ALA A 134 7.93 3.49 5.83
C ALA A 134 6.80 2.99 6.73
N ALA A 135 5.90 3.87 7.17
CA ALA A 135 4.73 3.49 7.95
C ALA A 135 3.80 2.54 7.16
N LYS A 136 3.48 2.87 5.90
CA LYS A 136 2.64 2.03 5.05
C LYS A 136 3.24 0.65 4.79
N LYS A 137 4.56 0.56 4.60
CA LYS A 137 5.25 -0.72 4.44
C LYS A 137 5.08 -1.60 5.68
N THR A 138 5.18 -1.04 6.89
CA THR A 138 4.92 -1.81 8.13
C THR A 138 3.47 -2.28 8.24
N GLU A 139 2.50 -1.49 7.79
CA GLU A 139 1.10 -1.91 7.71
C GLU A 139 0.91 -3.07 6.71
N CYS A 140 1.55 -3.01 5.54
CA CYS A 140 1.47 -4.07 4.54
C CYS A 140 2.12 -5.36 5.04
N GLU A 141 3.28 -5.28 5.70
CA GLU A 141 3.95 -6.43 6.31
C GLU A 141 3.05 -7.11 7.36
N ALA A 142 2.36 -6.33 8.20
CA ALA A 142 1.38 -6.87 9.15
C ALA A 142 0.17 -7.52 8.46
N ALA A 143 -0.33 -6.92 7.36
CA ALA A 143 -1.43 -7.49 6.58
C ALA A 143 -1.05 -8.82 5.91
N HIS A 144 0.17 -8.92 5.35
CA HIS A 144 0.72 -10.17 4.81
C HIS A 144 0.88 -11.23 5.90
N ALA A 145 1.44 -10.86 7.06
CA ALA A 145 1.59 -11.78 8.19
C ALA A 145 0.23 -12.31 8.69
N ALA A 146 -0.81 -11.46 8.73
CA ALA A 146 -2.17 -11.87 9.09
C ALA A 146 -2.79 -12.81 8.05
N ALA A 147 -2.59 -12.55 6.76
CA ALA A 147 -3.05 -13.42 5.68
C ALA A 147 -2.36 -14.79 5.72
N ASP A 148 -1.05 -14.83 5.96
CA ASP A 148 -0.27 -16.07 6.07
C ASP A 148 -0.61 -16.86 7.34
N ALA A 149 -0.83 -16.19 8.46
CA ALA A 149 -1.30 -16.83 9.68
C ALA A 149 -2.68 -17.46 9.49
N ALA A 150 -3.60 -16.77 8.81
CA ALA A 150 -4.93 -17.30 8.48
C ALA A 150 -4.85 -18.52 7.54
N LYS A 151 -3.97 -18.49 6.54
CA LYS A 151 -3.71 -19.64 5.66
C LYS A 151 -3.13 -20.84 6.43
N LYS A 152 -2.16 -20.61 7.31
CA LYS A 152 -1.55 -21.67 8.14
C LYS A 152 -2.56 -22.29 9.11
N ALA A 153 -3.41 -21.47 9.73
CA ALA A 153 -4.48 -21.94 10.60
C ALA A 153 -5.47 -22.83 9.83
N ALA A 154 -5.88 -22.43 8.63
CA ALA A 154 -6.77 -23.24 7.79
C ALA A 154 -6.12 -24.55 7.30
N ALA A 155 -4.81 -24.55 7.06
CA ALA A 155 -4.08 -25.76 6.67
C ALA A 155 -3.83 -26.72 7.86
N GLY A 156 -3.68 -26.20 9.08
CA GLY A 156 -3.50 -26.99 10.30
C GLY A 156 -4.80 -27.64 10.80
N ASP A 157 -5.95 -27.00 10.57
CA ASP A 157 -7.27 -27.53 10.96
C ASP A 157 -7.73 -28.70 10.05
N ALA A 158 -7.19 -28.80 8.83
CA ALA A 158 -7.43 -29.91 7.90
C ALA A 158 -6.71 -31.23 8.30
N GLY A 159 -5.96 -31.24 9.41
CA GLY A 159 -5.05 -32.33 9.80
C GLY A 159 -5.34 -33.05 11.12
N ALA A 160 -6.47 -32.79 11.79
CA ALA A 160 -6.85 -33.57 12.97
C ALA A 160 -7.85 -34.68 12.59
N PRO A 161 -7.48 -35.97 12.65
CA PRO A 161 -8.41 -37.09 12.46
C PRO A 161 -9.46 -37.17 13.57
#